data_AF-A0A2U3Q9Y6-F1
#
_entry.id   AF-A0A2U3Q9Y6-F1
#
_cell.length_a   1.000
_cell.length_b   1.000
_cell.length_c   1.000
_cell.angle_alpha   90.00
_cell.angle_beta   90.00
_cell.angle_gamma   90.00
#
_symmetry.space_group_name_H-M   'P 1'
#
loop_
_entity.id
_entity.type
_entity.pdbx_description
1 polymer ?
#
loop_
_entity_poly.entity_id
_entity_poly.type
_entity_poly.pdbx_seq_one_letter_code
_entity_poly.pdbx_strand_id
1 'polypeptide(L)' 'MSSGAYFPPPVRTMSIPKKSGGQRILGVPTVADRVAQTVVKQLIEPTQSFWQIPMATDPADRLLMR' A
#
# COMPACT_ATOMS: atom_id res chain seq x y z
N MET A 1 22.18 -3.13 -21.38
CA MET A 1 21.41 -3.47 -20.16
C MET A 1 20.10 -4.08 -20.61
N SER A 2 20.04 -5.40 -20.70
CA SER A 2 18.96 -6.16 -21.32
C SER A 2 18.91 -7.55 -20.69
N SER A 3 18.25 -7.65 -19.53
CA SER A 3 17.85 -8.91 -18.88
C SER A 3 17.08 -8.51 -17.61
N GLY A 4 15.78 -8.83 -17.53
CA GLY A 4 14.82 -8.34 -16.53
C GLY A 4 15.03 -8.79 -15.08
N ALA A 5 16.27 -8.74 -14.56
CA ALA A 5 16.58 -9.03 -13.17
C ALA A 5 16.77 -7.71 -12.40
N TYR A 6 15.68 -7.25 -11.76
CA TYR A 6 15.78 -6.22 -10.73
C TYR A 6 16.20 -6.88 -9.42
N PHE A 7 17.36 -6.51 -8.89
CA PHE A 7 17.85 -6.99 -7.59
C PHE A 7 17.63 -5.90 -6.54
N PRO A 8 16.55 -5.96 -5.76
CA PRO A 8 16.28 -4.96 -4.74
C PRO A 8 17.36 -5.03 -3.65
N PRO A 9 17.99 -3.89 -3.30
CA PRO A 9 18.86 -3.80 -2.13
C PRO A 9 18.06 -4.03 -0.82
N PRO A 10 18.72 -4.40 0.29
CA PRO A 10 18.04 -4.69 1.55
C PRO A 10 17.30 -3.47 2.11
N VAL A 11 16.07 -3.72 2.59
CA VAL A 11 15.18 -2.73 3.22
C VAL A 11 15.72 -2.32 4.59
N ARG A 12 15.68 -1.04 4.94
CA ARG A 12 16.15 -0.53 6.24
C ARG A 12 15.06 -0.66 7.31
N THR A 13 15.41 -1.16 8.50
CA THR A 13 14.48 -1.26 9.62
C THR A 13 14.51 0.00 10.48
N MET A 14 13.35 0.61 10.73
CA MET A 14 13.21 1.80 11.59
C MET A 14 12.04 1.63 12.56
N SER A 15 12.26 1.95 13.84
CA SER A 15 11.21 1.94 14.87
C SER A 15 10.58 3.32 15.03
N ILE A 16 9.26 3.41 14.96
CA ILE A 16 8.49 4.64 15.27
C ILE A 16 7.58 4.38 16.47
N PRO A 17 7.50 5.29 17.46
CA PRO A 17 6.60 5.13 18.60
C PRO A 17 5.12 5.18 18.16
N LYS A 18 4.29 4.33 18.75
CA LYS A 18 2.83 4.38 18.60
C LYS A 18 2.23 5.31 19.64
N LYS A 19 1.15 6.02 19.27
CA LYS A 19 0.39 6.90 20.19
C LYS A 19 -0.15 6.19 21.42
N SER A 20 -0.47 4.90 21.30
CA SER A 20 -1.03 4.05 22.37
C SER A 20 0.02 3.29 23.19
N GLY A 21 1.30 3.66 23.07
CA GLY A 21 2.41 2.88 23.61
C GLY A 21 2.91 1.77 22.67
N GLY A 22 4.18 1.41 22.81
CA GLY A 22 4.89 0.42 21.98
C GLY A 22 5.56 1.00 20.73
N GLN A 23 6.35 0.17 20.05
CA GLN A 23 7.07 0.54 18.82
C GLN A 23 6.44 -0.14 17.59
N ARG A 24 6.33 0.60 16.49
CA ARG A 24 6.04 0.07 15.15
C ARG A 24 7.33 -0.02 14.36
N ILE A 25 7.72 -1.24 14.02
CA ILE A 25 8.85 -1.48 13.13
C ILE A 25 8.39 -1.26 11.69
N LEU A 26 9.06 -0.37 10.97
CA LEU A 26 8.86 -0.10 9.55
C LEU A 26 10.04 -0.62 8.74
N GLY A 27 9.74 -1.23 7.60
CA GLY A 27 10.72 -1.46 6.54
C GLY A 27 10.71 -0.29 5.57
N VAL A 28 11.79 0.49 5.52
CA VAL A 28 11.96 1.62 4.59
C VAL A 28 12.70 1.12 3.35
N PRO A 29 12.01 0.97 2.21
CA PRO A 29 12.63 0.49 0.97
C PRO A 29 13.46 1.59 0.32
N THR A 30 14.35 1.22 -0.60
CA THR A 30 15.18 2.21 -1.32
C THR A 30 14.36 3.03 -2.31
N VAL A 31 14.96 4.09 -2.89
CA VAL A 31 14.28 4.95 -3.86
C VAL A 31 13.82 4.13 -5.07
N ALA A 32 14.68 3.25 -5.60
CA ALA A 32 14.37 2.40 -6.74
C ALA A 32 13.21 1.44 -6.43
N ASP A 33 13.20 0.86 -5.23
CA ASP A 33 12.13 -0.04 -4.79
C ASP A 33 10.79 0.70 -4.67
N ARG A 34 10.79 1.94 -4.18
CA ARG A 34 9.56 2.75 -4.11
C ARG A 34 9.02 3.04 -5.49
N VAL A 35 9.89 3.39 -6.45
CA VAL A 35 9.47 3.60 -7.84
C VAL A 35 8.87 2.31 -8.42
N ALA A 36 9.54 1.17 -8.25
CA ALA A 36 9.03 -0.12 -8.73
C ALA A 36 7.67 -0.47 -8.08
N GLN A 37 7.53 -0.31 -6.76
CA GLN A 37 6.28 -0.55 -6.04
C GLN A 37 5.16 0.40 -6.49
N THR A 38 5.44 1.68 -6.75
CA THR A 38 4.44 2.63 -7.27
C THR A 38 3.97 2.26 -8.66
N VAL A 39 4.88 1.86 -9.56
CA VAL A 39 4.53 1.40 -10.91
C VAL A 39 3.62 0.16 -10.83
N VAL A 40 3.99 -0.83 -10.02
CA VAL A 40 3.18 -2.04 -9.82
C VAL A 40 1.79 -1.70 -9.27
N LYS A 41 1.71 -0.80 -8.29
CA LYS A 41 0.45 -0.32 -7.71
C LYS A 41 -0.45 0.30 -8.79
N GLN A 42 0.08 1.20 -9.61
CA GLN A 42 -0.67 1.88 -10.66
C GLN A 42 -1.20 0.93 -11.74
N LEU A 43 -0.50 -0.18 -12.00
CA LEU A 43 -0.94 -1.19 -12.96
C LEU A 43 -2.01 -2.13 -12.38
N ILE A 44 -1.88 -2.48 -11.10
CA ILE A 44 -2.77 -3.45 -10.46
C ILE A 44 -4.07 -2.82 -9.97
N GLU A 45 -4.04 -1.64 -9.36
CA GLU A 45 -5.24 -1.00 -8.78
C GLU A 45 -6.42 -0.83 -9.77
N PRO A 46 -6.22 -0.39 -11.02
CA PRO A 46 -7.32 -0.28 -11.99
C PRO A 46 -7.99 -1.61 -12.33
N THR A 47 -7.23 -2.72 -12.23
CA THR A 47 -7.74 -4.08 -12.49
C THR A 47 -8.45 -4.71 -11.28
N GLN A 48 -8.25 -4.15 -10.09
CA GLN A 48 -8.83 -4.64 -8.83
C GLN A 48 -10.22 -4.05 -8.54
N SER A 49 -10.79 -3.27 -9.46
CA SER A 49 -12.12 -2.64 -9.35
C SER A 49 -13.25 -3.62 -9.04
N PHE A 50 -13.06 -4.91 -9.33
CA PHE A 50 -14.03 -5.97 -9.03
C PHE A 50 -14.16 -6.33 -7.53
N TRP A 51 -13.14 -6.06 -6.70
CA TRP A 51 -13.18 -6.32 -5.25
C TRP A 51 -13.16 -5.04 -4.41
N GLN A 52 -13.48 -3.90 -5.00
CA GLN A 52 -13.71 -2.65 -4.25
C GLN A 52 -14.99 -2.78 -3.43
N ILE A 53 -14.88 -3.47 -2.29
CA ILE A 53 -15.72 -3.23 -1.13
C ILE A 53 -15.49 -1.75 -0.77
N PRO A 54 -16.52 -0.88 -0.82
CA PRO A 54 -16.36 0.50 -0.44
C PRO A 54 -15.96 0.53 1.03
N MET A 55 -14.74 0.96 1.32
CA MET A 55 -14.32 1.20 2.68
C MET A 55 -15.03 2.46 3.19
N ALA A 56 -16.21 2.17 3.78
CA ALA A 56 -17.06 2.97 4.66
C ALA A 56 -18.01 4.00 4.02
N THR A 57 -19.30 3.61 4.01
CA THR A 57 -20.51 4.41 4.29
C THR A 57 -20.79 5.63 3.41
N ASP A 58 -21.65 5.46 2.41
CA ASP A 58 -22.49 6.57 1.94
C ASP A 58 -23.65 6.78 2.95
N PRO A 59 -23.83 7.99 3.54
CA PRO A 59 -24.99 8.27 4.38
C PRO A 59 -26.33 8.17 3.62
N ALA A 60 -26.33 8.14 2.28
CA ALA A 60 -27.54 7.95 1.47
C ALA A 60 -28.14 6.53 1.56
N ASP A 61 -27.33 5.50 1.80
CA ASP A 61 -27.80 4.11 1.86
C ASP A 61 -28.61 3.81 3.13
N ARG A 62 -28.54 4.68 4.15
CA ARG A 62 -29.27 4.53 5.41
C ARG A 62 -30.76 4.91 5.31
N LEU A 63 -31.18 5.54 4.22
CA LEU A 63 -32.56 6.00 3.98
C LEU A 63 -33.42 5.01 3.17
N LEU A 64 -32.84 3.93 2.65
CA LEU A 64 -33.56 2.94 1.85
C LEU A 64 -33.92 1.65 2.60
N MET A 65 -33.74 1.61 3.93
CA MET A 65 -34.16 0.51 4.81
C MET A 65 -35.16 0.97 5.89
N ARG A 66 -36.12 1.82 5.51
CA ARG A 66 -37.37 2.05 6.24
C ARG A 66 -38.54 2.09 5.28
#